data_AF-A0A109UY03-F1
#
_entry.id   AF-A0A109UY03-F1
#
_cell.length_a   1.000
_cell.length_b   1.000
_cell.length_c   1.000
_cell.angle_alpha   90.00
_cell.angle_beta   90.00
_cell.angle_gamma   90.00
#
_symmetry.space_group_name_H-M   'P 1'
#
loop_
_entity.id
_entity.type
_entity.pdbx_description
1 polymer ?
#
loop_
_entity_poly.entity_id
_entity_poly.type
_entity_poly.pdbx_seq_one_letter_code
_entity_poly.pdbx_strand_id
1 'polypeptide(L)'
;MWSFLVPCKVRYSGPGACDSSIRGRKIVGKDILSKFPDSNAYLGVASLDAIVNCERDGNDQRLQSELLKFNEYIDLNDALHN
;
A
#
# COMPACT_ATOMS: atom_id res chain seq x y z
N MET A 1 3.17 12.67 3.88
CA MET A 1 4.27 11.76 3.50
C MET A 1 3.74 10.57 2.70
N TRP A 2 4.43 10.07 1.67
CA TRP A 2 3.98 8.89 0.91
C TRP A 2 4.61 7.61 1.44
N SER A 3 3.81 6.55 1.61
CA SER A 3 4.28 5.20 1.96
C SER A 3 4.10 4.26 0.77
N PHE A 4 4.98 3.26 0.63
CA PHE A 4 4.95 2.31 -0.47
C PHE A 4 4.91 0.87 0.05
N LEU A 5 3.91 0.09 -0.36
CA LEU A 5 3.88 -1.36 -0.14
C LEU A 5 4.59 -2.03 -1.31
N VAL A 6 5.70 -2.72 -1.04
CA VAL A 6 6.60 -3.21 -2.10
C VAL A 6 6.43 -4.71 -2.36
N PRO A 7 6.57 -5.20 -3.61
CA PRO A 7 6.29 -6.60 -3.98
C PRO A 7 7.44 -7.56 -3.59
N CYS A 8 8.24 -7.20 -2.60
CA CYS A 8 9.38 -7.99 -2.16
C CYS A 8 9.68 -7.83 -0.68
N LYS A 9 10.14 -8.90 -0.05
CA LYS A 9 10.57 -8.86 1.35
C LYS A 9 11.86 -8.05 1.50
N VAL A 10 11.80 -7.01 2.33
CA VAL A 10 12.96 -6.26 2.81
C VAL A 10 13.40 -6.88 4.13
N ARG A 11 14.69 -7.20 4.28
CA ARG A 11 15.23 -7.89 5.47
C ARG A 11 15.69 -6.95 6.58
N TYR A 12 15.88 -5.68 6.26
CA TYR A 12 16.45 -4.68 7.17
C TYR A 12 15.44 -3.55 7.38
N SER A 13 15.32 -3.10 8.63
CA SER A 13 14.63 -1.87 9.00
C SER A 13 15.67 -0.75 9.16
N GLY A 14 15.33 0.45 8.70
CA GLY A 14 16.23 1.60 8.74
C GLY A 14 15.95 2.59 7.60
N PRO A 15 16.68 3.71 7.55
CA PRO A 15 16.53 4.69 6.49
C PRO A 15 16.93 4.09 5.14
N GLY A 16 16.08 4.29 4.14
CA GLY A 16 16.30 3.88 2.76
C GLY A 16 16.01 5.03 1.80
N ALA A 17 16.66 5.04 0.65
CA ALA A 17 16.37 6.01 -0.40
C ALA A 17 15.01 5.71 -1.06
N CYS A 18 14.26 6.76 -1.38
CA CYS A 18 12.98 6.66 -2.07
C CYS A 18 13.21 6.68 -3.58
N ASP A 19 13.39 5.50 -4.18
CA ASP A 19 13.54 5.34 -5.63
C ASP A 19 12.30 4.73 -6.27
N SER A 20 12.03 5.10 -7.53
CA SER A 20 11.02 4.50 -8.40
C SER A 20 11.39 3.08 -8.90
N SER A 21 12.47 2.52 -8.36
CA SER A 21 12.95 1.17 -8.63
C SER A 21 13.49 0.52 -7.36
N ILE A 22 13.32 -0.80 -7.23
CA ILE A 22 13.87 -1.58 -6.12
C ILE A 22 14.79 -2.64 -6.68
N ARG A 23 16.08 -2.60 -6.29
CA ARG A 23 17.13 -3.51 -6.78
C ARG A 23 17.19 -3.55 -8.32
N GLY A 24 17.11 -2.37 -8.96
CA GLY A 24 17.16 -2.23 -10.41
C GLY A 24 15.89 -2.69 -11.15
N ARG A 25 14.81 -3.01 -10.42
CA ARG A 25 13.52 -3.37 -11.01
C ARG A 25 12.54 -2.22 -10.85
N LYS A 26 11.97 -1.78 -11.97
CA LYS A 26 10.92 -0.78 -11.99
C LYS A 26 9.67 -1.30 -11.31
N ILE A 27 9.04 -0.44 -10.52
CA ILE A 27 7.80 -0.71 -9.82
C ILE A 27 6.73 0.31 -10.23
N VAL A 28 5.47 -0.11 -10.20
CA VAL A 28 4.28 0.73 -10.45
C VAL A 28 3.32 0.58 -9.29
N GLY A 29 2.57 1.62 -8.91
CA GLY A 29 1.62 1.47 -7.81
C GLY A 29 0.42 2.41 -7.80
N LYS A 30 -0.56 2.09 -6.95
CA LYS A 30 -1.82 2.84 -6.78
C LYS A 30 -2.04 3.22 -5.33
N ASP A 31 -2.55 4.43 -5.11
CA ASP A 31 -2.88 4.94 -3.77
C ASP A 31 -4.08 4.19 -3.15
N ILE A 32 -3.99 3.89 -1.86
CA ILE A 32 -4.98 3.18 -1.04
C ILE A 32 -5.22 3.87 0.32
N LEU A 33 -4.68 5.07 0.57
CA LEU A 33 -4.80 5.72 1.87
C LEU A 33 -6.24 5.94 2.32
N SER A 34 -7.16 6.24 1.39
CA SER A 34 -8.56 6.55 1.67
C SER A 34 -9.36 5.44 2.36
N LYS A 35 -8.79 4.23 2.49
CA LYS A 35 -9.47 3.05 3.04
C LYS A 35 -9.11 2.74 4.50
N PHE A 36 -8.23 3.53 5.12
CA PHE A 36 -7.81 3.32 6.50
C PHE A 36 -8.39 4.42 7.41
N PRO A 37 -9.26 4.09 8.38
CA PRO A 37 -9.76 5.07 9.34
C PRO A 37 -8.69 5.43 10.37
N ASP A 38 -8.69 6.68 10.83
CA ASP A 38 -7.79 7.14 11.89
C ASP A 38 -8.09 6.45 13.22
N SER A 39 -7.05 5.87 13.84
CA SER A 39 -7.15 5.23 15.15
C SER A 39 -6.44 6.06 16.22
N ASN A 40 -7.19 6.54 17.21
CA ASN A 40 -6.69 7.35 18.32
C ASN A 40 -5.91 6.55 19.39
N ALA A 41 -5.74 5.23 19.22
CA ALA A 41 -5.11 4.36 20.20
C ALA A 41 -3.57 4.41 20.18
N TYR A 42 -2.96 5.06 19.17
CA TYR A 42 -1.52 5.10 18.98
C TYR A 42 -1.01 6.53 18.83
N LEU A 43 0.23 6.77 19.27
CA LEU A 43 0.90 8.05 19.06
C LEU A 43 1.27 8.17 17.57
N GLY A 44 0.66 9.11 16.85
CA GLY A 44 0.97 9.38 15.46
C GLY A 44 2.39 9.93 15.30
N VAL A 45 3.25 9.20 14.59
CA VAL A 45 4.65 9.62 14.33
C VAL A 45 4.77 10.44 13.04
N ALA A 46 3.84 10.28 12.09
CA ALA A 46 3.77 11.05 10.85
C ALA A 46 2.35 10.99 10.27
N SER A 47 1.96 11.99 9.48
CA SER A 47 0.77 11.94 8.64
C SER A 47 1.11 11.40 7.24
N LEU A 48 0.25 10.53 6.74
CA LEU A 48 0.38 9.98 5.40
C LEU A 48 -0.51 10.78 4.43
N ASP A 49 0.02 11.08 3.24
CA ASP A 49 -0.76 11.70 2.15
C ASP A 49 -1.22 10.64 1.14
N ALA A 50 -0.49 9.52 1.05
CA ALA A 50 -0.79 8.39 0.18
C ALA A 50 -0.13 7.11 0.71
N ILE A 51 -0.76 5.97 0.44
CA ILE A 51 -0.17 4.63 0.59
C ILE A 51 -0.24 3.97 -0.77
N VAL A 52 0.90 3.71 -1.39
CA VAL A 52 0.95 3.25 -2.78
C VAL A 52 1.27 1.75 -2.79
N ASN A 53 0.32 0.93 -3.26
CA ASN A 53 0.55 -0.50 -3.43
C ASN A 53 1.33 -0.75 -4.73
N CYS A 54 2.59 -1.18 -4.61
CA CYS A 54 3.50 -1.36 -5.72
C CYS A 54 3.60 -2.81 -6.19
N GLU A 55 3.76 -2.99 -7.50
CA GLU A 55 4.02 -4.27 -8.16
C GLU A 55 5.11 -4.13 -9.23
N ARG A 56 5.69 -5.25 -9.67
CA ARG A 56 6.69 -5.24 -10.76
C ARG A 56 6.05 -4.79 -12.07
N ASP A 57 6.81 -4.06 -12.88
CA ASP A 57 6.39 -3.66 -14.23
C ASP A 57 5.93 -4.88 -15.06
N GLY A 58 4.77 -4.76 -15.73
CA GLY A 58 4.14 -5.85 -16.50
C GLY A 58 3.18 -6.75 -15.72
N ASN A 59 3.07 -6.59 -14.40
CA ASN A 59 2.11 -7.33 -13.55
C ASN A 59 0.88 -6.49 -13.18
N ASP A 60 0.55 -5.47 -13.95
CA ASP A 60 -0.55 -4.52 -13.68
C ASP A 60 -1.90 -5.22 -13.48
N GLN A 61 -2.15 -6.30 -14.22
CA GLN A 61 -3.37 -7.09 -14.09
C GLN A 61 -3.48 -7.73 -12.71
N ARG A 62 -2.37 -8.28 -12.17
CA ARG A 62 -2.35 -8.83 -10.81
C ARG A 62 -2.55 -7.73 -9.78
N LEU A 63 -1.92 -6.56 -9.97
CA LEU A 63 -2.13 -5.40 -9.09
C LEU A 63 -3.62 -4.99 -9.06
N GLN A 64 -4.29 -4.92 -10.22
CA GLN A 64 -5.72 -4.63 -10.28
C GLN A 64 -6.57 -5.67 -9.56
N SER A 65 -6.34 -6.96 -9.86
CA SER A 65 -7.13 -8.04 -9.27
C SER A 65 -7.02 -8.10 -7.74
N GLU A 66 -5.81 -7.92 -7.19
CA GLU A 66 -5.62 -7.91 -5.74
C GLU A 66 -6.24 -6.67 -5.08
N LEU A 67 -6.16 -5.49 -5.72
CA LEU A 67 -6.84 -4.30 -5.23
C LEU A 67 -8.37 -4.42 -5.26
N LEU A 68 -8.92 -5.11 -6.26
CA LEU A 68 -10.35 -5.39 -6.35
C LEU A 68 -10.81 -6.32 -5.23
N LYS A 69 -10.11 -7.43 -4.98
CA LYS A 69 -10.42 -8.32 -3.85
C LYS A 69 -10.33 -7.60 -2.51
N PHE A 70 -9.34 -6.73 -2.35
CA PHE A 70 -9.21 -5.94 -1.13
C PHE A 70 -10.38 -4.98 -0.94
N ASN A 71 -10.83 -4.31 -2.01
CA ASN A 71 -12.04 -3.48 -1.97
C ASN A 71 -13.28 -4.27 -1.59
N GLU A 72 -13.50 -5.39 -2.27
CA GLU A 72 -14.65 -6.26 -2.02
C GLU A 72 -14.69 -6.72 -0.55
N TYR A 73 -13.53 -7.02 0.03
CA TYR A 73 -13.43 -7.34 1.46
C TYR A 73 -13.85 -6.17 2.35
N ILE A 74 -13.36 -4.95 2.08
CA ILE A 74 -13.74 -3.76 2.87
C ILE A 74 -15.24 -3.51 2.77
N ASP A 75 -15.78 -3.50 1.54
CA ASP A 75 -17.20 -3.27 1.29
C ASP A 75 -18.07 -4.32 2.00
N LEU A 76 -17.67 -5.59 1.96
CA LEU A 76 -18.38 -6.67 2.64
C LEU A 76 -18.28 -6.54 4.17
N ASN A 77 -17.10 -6.23 4.70
CA ASN A 77 -16.88 -6.06 6.13
C ASN A 77 -17.72 -4.90 6.67
N ASP A 78 -17.76 -3.79 5.95
CA ASP A 78 -18.56 -2.62 6.30
C ASP A 78 -20.06 -2.93 6.21
N ALA A 79 -20.51 -3.74 5.25
CA ALA A 79 -21.90 -4.17 5.16
C ALA A 79 -22.33 -5.15 6.27
N LEU A 80 -21.39 -5.91 6.85
CA LEU A 80 -21.68 -6.87 7.93
C LEU A 80 -21.66 -6.25 9.33
N HIS A 81 -20.86 -5.20 9.52
CA HIS A 81 -20.58 -4.63 10.84
C HIS A 81 -21.15 -3.21 11.06
N ASN A 82 -21.80 -2.62 10.04
CA ASN A 82 -22.68 -1.45 10.18
C ASN A 82 -24.16 -1.85 10.17
#